data_AF-A0A7X8M3D6-F1
#
_entry.id   AF-A0A7X8M3D6-F1
#
_cell.length_a   1.000
_cell.length_b   1.000
_cell.length_c   1.000
_cell.angle_alpha   90.00
_cell.angle_beta   90.00
_cell.angle_gamma   90.00
#
_symmetry.space_group_name_H-M   'P 1'
#
loop_
_entity.id
_entity.type
_entity.pdbx_description
1 polymer ?
#
loop_
_entity_poly.entity_id
_entity_poly.type
_entity_poly.pdbx_seq_one_letter_code
_entity_poly.pdbx_strand_id
1 'polypeptide(L)'
;MGTQLVKYGPEKGVKAKSLRKPVLRRSRAYCALTGDELQIIDAALQAKEEWLAAGINFEQVTDELLVDYYIYRMKACESKYTYFLRLAKEKGLTHYF
;
A
#
# COMPACT_ATOMS: atom_id res chain seq x y z
N MET A 1 8.68 39.79 -55.60
CA MET A 1 8.80 40.84 -54.56
C MET A 1 7.85 40.51 -53.44
N GLY A 2 8.34 40.33 -52.21
CA GLY A 2 7.51 40.28 -51.01
C GLY A 2 7.62 38.99 -50.18
N THR A 3 8.74 38.81 -49.49
CA THR A 3 8.82 37.93 -48.32
C THR A 3 7.90 38.47 -47.22
N GLN A 4 7.05 37.63 -46.62
CA GLN A 4 6.53 37.90 -45.28
C GLN A 4 6.74 36.71 -44.35
N LEU A 5 7.51 37.05 -43.32
CA LEU A 5 7.86 36.31 -42.13
C LEU A 5 6.59 36.09 -41.29
N VAL A 6 6.22 34.84 -41.03
CA VAL A 6 5.32 34.54 -39.90
C VAL A 6 6.20 34.09 -38.73
N LYS A 7 6.46 35.05 -37.84
CA LYS A 7 7.07 34.82 -36.54
C LYS A 7 6.06 34.13 -35.64
N TYR A 8 6.31 32.88 -35.27
CA TYR A 8 5.68 32.28 -34.10
C TYR A 8 6.51 32.61 -32.87
N GLY A 9 5.96 33.42 -31.97
CA GLY A 9 6.26 33.36 -30.53
C GLY A 9 5.02 32.81 -29.79
N PRO A 10 5.06 32.50 -28.48
CA PRO A 10 6.06 32.95 -27.50
C PRO A 10 6.73 31.83 -26.68
N GLU A 11 7.98 32.08 -26.31
CA GLU A 11 8.67 31.54 -25.15
C GLU A 11 7.79 31.68 -23.89
N LYS A 12 7.30 30.56 -23.34
CA LYS A 12 6.78 30.50 -21.97
C LYS A 12 7.41 29.32 -21.27
N GLY A 13 8.43 29.64 -20.47
CA GLY A 13 9.19 28.69 -19.67
C GLY A 13 8.28 27.82 -18.81
N VAL A 14 8.46 26.51 -18.95
CA VAL A 14 7.88 25.51 -18.04
C VAL A 14 8.65 25.61 -16.72
N LYS A 15 8.15 26.43 -15.79
CA LYS A 15 8.60 26.34 -14.39
C LYS A 15 8.05 25.04 -13.81
N ALA A 16 8.88 24.00 -13.79
CA ALA A 16 8.65 22.81 -13.01
C ALA A 16 8.52 23.20 -11.53
N LYS A 17 7.30 23.40 -11.05
CA LYS A 17 7.01 23.48 -9.62
C LYS A 17 7.12 22.04 -9.08
N SER A 18 8.35 21.64 -8.77
CA SER A 18 8.62 20.49 -7.91
C SER A 18 8.06 20.80 -6.53
N LEU A 19 6.76 20.52 -6.36
CA LEU A 19 6.17 20.35 -5.05
C LEU A 19 6.72 19.05 -4.50
N ARG A 20 7.92 19.10 -3.91
CA ARG A 20 8.38 18.06 -2.99
C ARG A 20 7.40 18.06 -1.82
N LYS A 21 6.38 17.21 -1.90
CA LYS A 21 5.53 16.89 -0.76
C LYS A 21 6.48 16.35 0.32
N PRO A 22 6.55 16.95 1.52
CA PRO A 22 7.34 16.36 2.58
C PRO A 22 6.70 15.00 2.89
N VAL A 23 7.44 13.92 2.59
CA VAL A 23 7.11 12.58 3.07
C VAL A 23 7.37 12.65 4.57
N LEU A 24 6.33 13.00 5.31
CA LEU A 24 6.36 13.09 6.76
C LEU A 24 6.75 11.70 7.26
N ARG A 25 7.97 11.61 7.79
CA ARG A 25 8.56 10.41 8.36
C ARG A 25 7.53 9.74 9.28
N ARG A 26 6.96 8.62 8.83
CA ARG A 26 6.15 7.67 9.63
C ARG A 26 6.94 7.01 10.77
N SER A 27 8.19 7.45 11.01
CA SER A 27 9.14 6.85 11.94
C SER A 27 8.95 7.28 13.40
N ARG A 28 7.90 8.05 13.73
CA ARG A 28 7.74 8.64 15.07
C ARG A 28 6.77 7.89 16.00
N ALA A 29 6.16 6.81 15.54
CA ALA A 29 4.96 6.28 16.19
C ALA A 29 5.22 5.01 17.03
N TYR A 30 6.16 4.13 16.65
CA TYR A 30 6.42 2.87 17.36
C TYR A 30 7.17 3.00 18.70
N CYS A 31 7.78 4.15 19.01
CA CYS A 31 8.65 4.29 20.18
C CYS A 31 7.92 4.37 21.53
N ALA A 32 6.59 4.52 21.53
CA ALA A 32 5.75 4.56 22.73
C ALA A 32 4.84 3.34 22.88
N LEU A 33 4.96 2.35 21.99
CA LEU A 33 4.11 1.17 22.01
C LEU A 33 4.68 0.08 22.92
N THR A 34 3.79 -0.63 23.59
CA THR A 34 4.10 -1.87 24.30
C THR A 34 4.47 -2.98 23.31
N GLY A 35 5.18 -4.00 23.77
CA GLY A 35 5.54 -5.15 22.94
C GLY A 35 4.32 -5.84 22.30
N ASP A 36 3.22 -5.94 23.05
CA ASP A 36 1.97 -6.54 22.57
C ASP A 36 1.34 -5.71 21.44
N GLU A 37 1.33 -4.37 21.57
CA GLU A 37 0.79 -3.49 20.53
C GLU A 37 1.61 -3.56 19.24
N LEU A 38 2.94 -3.67 19.36
CA LEU A 38 3.82 -3.91 18.20
C LEU A 38 3.49 -5.24 17.52
N GLN A 39 3.35 -6.31 18.30
CA GLN A 39 3.00 -7.63 17.76
C GLN A 39 1.65 -7.62 17.02
N ILE A 40 0.65 -6.91 17.54
CA ILE A 40 -0.65 -6.77 16.87
C ILE A 40 -0.50 -6.07 15.52
N ILE A 41 0.29 -4.98 15.48
CA ILE A 41 0.51 -4.22 14.24
C ILE A 41 1.29 -5.05 13.22
N ASP A 42 2.39 -5.65 13.63
CA ASP A 42 3.22 -6.47 12.76
C ASP A 42 2.44 -7.67 12.23
N ALA A 43 1.66 -8.35 13.08
CA ALA A 43 0.85 -9.49 12.67
C ALA A 43 -0.27 -9.10 11.69
N ALA A 44 -0.89 -7.93 11.87
CA ALA A 44 -1.86 -7.40 10.90
C ALA A 44 -1.21 -7.05 9.55
N LEU A 45 -0.07 -6.35 9.57
CA LEU A 45 0.64 -5.99 8.34
C LEU A 45 1.11 -7.25 7.59
N GLN A 46 1.66 -8.22 8.31
CA GLN A 46 2.06 -9.51 7.74
C GLN A 46 0.85 -10.26 7.15
N ALA A 47 -0.28 -10.32 7.87
CA ALA A 47 -1.49 -10.98 7.36
C ALA A 47 -2.02 -10.32 6.08
N LYS A 48 -1.91 -8.98 5.96
CA LYS A 48 -2.24 -8.24 4.74
C LYS A 48 -1.30 -8.58 3.60
N GLU A 49 0.00 -8.63 3.84
CA GLU A 49 0.99 -9.03 2.82
C GLU A 49 0.77 -10.47 2.36
N GLU A 50 0.54 -11.39 3.29
CA GLU A 50 0.20 -12.79 3.00
C GLU A 50 -1.08 -12.88 2.16
N TRP A 51 -2.09 -12.06 2.45
CA TRP A 51 -3.33 -12.02 1.67
C TRP A 51 -3.10 -11.52 0.24
N LEU A 52 -2.35 -10.42 0.07
CA LEU A 52 -2.00 -9.91 -1.25
C LEU A 52 -1.19 -10.93 -2.06
N ALA A 53 -0.21 -11.58 -1.43
CA ALA A 53 0.58 -12.63 -2.06
C ALA A 53 -0.29 -13.83 -2.46
N ALA A 54 -1.24 -14.25 -1.61
CA ALA A 54 -2.17 -15.32 -1.94
C ALA A 54 -3.06 -14.97 -3.16
N GLY A 55 -3.50 -13.71 -3.27
CA GLY A 55 -4.24 -13.21 -4.44
C GLY A 55 -3.41 -13.23 -5.72
N ILE A 56 -2.18 -12.71 -5.67
CA ILE A 56 -1.25 -12.75 -6.81
C ILE A 56 -0.98 -14.18 -7.25
N ASN A 57 -0.75 -15.09 -6.29
CA ASN A 57 -0.49 -16.50 -6.60
C ASN A 57 -1.73 -17.19 -7.17
N PHE A 58 -2.93 -16.86 -6.70
CA PHE A 58 -4.18 -17.34 -7.28
C PHE A 58 -4.35 -16.90 -8.73
N GLU A 59 -4.01 -15.65 -9.05
CA GLU A 59 -4.07 -15.13 -10.43
C GLU A 59 -3.04 -15.78 -11.35
N GLN A 60 -1.91 -16.24 -10.81
CA GLN A 60 -0.80 -16.83 -11.57
C GLN A 60 -0.80 -18.36 -11.59
N VAL A 61 -1.68 -19.02 -10.82
CA VAL A 61 -1.68 -20.48 -10.72
C VAL A 61 -2.15 -21.11 -12.03
N THR A 62 -1.34 -22.03 -12.55
CA THR A 62 -1.70 -22.82 -13.75
C THR A 62 -2.07 -24.26 -13.42
N ASP A 63 -1.72 -24.73 -12.22
CA ASP A 63 -2.09 -26.06 -11.74
C ASP A 63 -3.48 -26.02 -11.11
N GLU A 64 -4.43 -26.71 -11.75
CA GLU A 64 -5.83 -26.80 -11.32
C GLU A 64 -5.95 -27.36 -9.89
N LEU A 65 -5.05 -28.26 -9.47
CA LEU A 65 -5.07 -28.85 -8.12
C LEU A 65 -4.69 -27.84 -7.02
N LEU A 66 -4.08 -26.71 -7.39
CA LEU A 66 -3.68 -25.66 -6.44
C LEU A 66 -4.69 -24.51 -6.36
N VAL A 67 -5.70 -24.47 -7.23
CA VAL A 67 -6.73 -23.42 -7.25
C VAL A 67 -7.45 -23.36 -5.90
N ASP A 68 -7.97 -24.50 -5.43
CA ASP A 68 -8.66 -24.58 -4.15
C ASP A 68 -7.74 -24.23 -2.98
N TYR A 69 -6.49 -24.67 -3.02
CA TYR A 69 -5.49 -24.30 -2.02
C TYR A 69 -5.36 -22.78 -1.88
N TYR A 70 -5.21 -22.05 -3.00
CA TYR A 70 -5.10 -20.60 -2.96
C TYR A 70 -6.40 -19.91 -2.54
N ILE A 71 -7.57 -20.44 -2.90
CA ILE A 71 -8.87 -19.94 -2.40
C ILE A 71 -8.93 -20.05 -0.88
N TYR A 72 -8.60 -21.22 -0.32
CA TYR A 72 -8.60 -21.40 1.14
C TYR A 72 -7.54 -20.53 1.82
N ARG A 73 -6.37 -20.38 1.20
CA ARG A 73 -5.30 -19.52 1.71
C ARG A 73 -5.73 -18.06 1.76
N MET A 74 -6.34 -17.53 0.70
CA MET A 74 -6.87 -16.16 0.67
C MET A 74 -7.90 -15.93 1.79
N LYS A 75 -8.86 -16.85 1.95
CA LYS A 75 -9.87 -16.78 3.03
C LYS A 75 -9.23 -16.82 4.42
N ALA A 76 -8.22 -17.66 4.62
CA ALA A 76 -7.49 -17.74 5.88
C ALA A 76 -6.75 -16.43 6.19
N CYS A 77 -6.04 -15.86 5.21
CA CYS A 77 -5.32 -14.60 5.37
C CYS A 77 -6.27 -13.41 5.61
N GLU A 78 -7.39 -13.34 4.90
CA GLU A 78 -8.45 -12.33 5.12
C GLU A 78 -9.01 -12.42 6.54
N SER A 79 -9.34 -13.63 7.00
CA SER A 79 -9.85 -13.86 8.35
C SER A 79 -8.83 -13.45 9.42
N LYS A 80 -7.56 -13.84 9.24
CA LYS A 80 -6.44 -13.48 10.11
C LYS A 80 -6.23 -11.96 10.16
N TYR A 81 -6.22 -11.28 9.02
CA TYR A 81 -6.10 -9.83 8.95
C TYR A 81 -7.27 -9.12 9.64
N THR A 82 -8.50 -9.57 9.38
CA THR A 82 -9.71 -9.03 10.01
C THR A 82 -9.68 -9.19 11.52
N TYR A 83 -9.20 -10.32 12.03
CA TYR A 83 -9.02 -10.53 13.47
C TYR A 83 -8.06 -9.49 14.08
N PHE A 84 -6.88 -9.29 13.50
CA PHE A 84 -5.91 -8.32 14.03
C PHE A 84 -6.39 -6.88 13.89
N LEU A 85 -7.17 -6.52 12.87
CA LEU A 85 -7.81 -5.21 12.77
C LEU A 85 -8.81 -4.96 13.92
N ARG A 86 -9.58 -5.98 14.31
CA ARG A 86 -10.49 -5.89 15.47
C ARG A 86 -9.70 -5.68 16.76
N LEU A 87 -8.65 -6.48 16.96
CA LEU A 87 -7.79 -6.38 18.14
C LEU A 87 -7.07 -5.03 18.23
N ALA A 88 -6.58 -4.52 17.09
CA ALA A 88 -6.00 -3.18 16.99
C ALA A 88 -7.02 -2.09 17.34
N LYS A 89 -8.27 -2.23 16.90
CA LYS A 89 -9.35 -1.29 17.23
C LYS A 89 -9.63 -1.25 18.72
N GLU A 90 -9.70 -2.41 19.38
CA GLU A 90 -9.88 -2.51 20.83
C GLU A 90 -8.73 -1.87 21.61
N LYS A 91 -7.52 -1.89 21.06
CA LYS A 91 -6.32 -1.27 21.64
C LYS A 91 -6.08 0.19 21.24
N GLY A 92 -6.96 0.78 20.42
CA GLY A 92 -6.78 2.17 19.95
C GLY A 92 -5.63 2.36 18.95
N LEU A 93 -5.22 1.32 18.24
CA LEU A 93 -4.09 1.30 17.30
C LEU A 93 -4.52 1.52 15.83
N THR A 94 -5.74 1.99 15.57
CA THR A 94 -6.32 2.03 14.21
C THR A 94 -5.57 2.93 13.23
N HIS A 95 -4.81 3.93 13.70
CA HIS A 95 -4.07 4.87 12.85
C HIS A 95 -2.78 4.28 12.23
N TYR A 96 -2.43 3.04 12.56
CA TYR A 96 -1.26 2.34 12.03
C TYR A 96 -1.52 1.57 10.71
N PHE A 97 -2.78 1.38 10.31
CA PHE A 97 -3.19 0.61 9.13
C PHE A 97 -3.66 1.49 7.98
#